data_AF-R7BK57-F1
#
_entry.id   AF-R7BK57-F1
#
_cell.length_a   1.000
_cell.length_b   1.000
_cell.length_c   1.000
_cell.angle_alpha   90.00
_cell.angle_beta   90.00
_cell.angle_gamma   90.00
#
_symmetry.space_group_name_H-M   'P 1'
#
loop_
_entity.id
_entity.type
_entity.pdbx_description
1 polymer ?
#
loop_
_entity_poly.entity_id
_entity_poly.type
_entity_poly.pdbx_seq_one_letter_code
_entity_poly.pdbx_strand_id
1 'polypeptide(L)'
;MNESKKTTNDKYAIEFEQLIEQEYTLRDRFFPQFSLKVSHLLMQSDLKSRKELISLYNDANNINIFKNEPDFAYMYITLQVYSIEISSGYNHTILDAANTPHDFIQLIEQAKLFLWRIEFVNDEDSQNSLVDFIKAYDLSPCFIIKIIEISSFTSDIFPRLIDIFSENNMLIFEFHILKAMNELTPGTEDVLCLLASLSANIGRLDLASDYLSQITYPGTTTERIRKQYGL
;
A
#
# COMPACT_ATOMS: atom_id res chain seq x y z
N MET A 1 -26.73 42.88 15.67
CA MET A 1 -26.70 41.43 15.32
C MET A 1 -25.28 41.07 14.87
N ASN A 2 -24.36 40.75 15.79
CA ASN A 2 -23.11 40.02 15.46
C ASN A 2 -22.25 39.61 16.67
N GLU A 3 -22.62 39.95 17.91
CA GLU A 3 -21.82 39.56 19.09
C GLU A 3 -22.07 38.12 19.56
N SER A 4 -23.29 37.57 19.41
CA SER A 4 -23.59 36.19 19.86
C SER A 4 -22.98 35.10 18.96
N LYS A 5 -22.87 35.36 17.64
CA LYS A 5 -22.16 34.45 16.72
C LYS A 5 -20.65 34.45 16.97
N LYS A 6 -20.07 35.59 17.36
CA LYS A 6 -18.63 35.74 17.63
C LYS A 6 -18.24 35.02 18.93
N THR A 7 -19.01 35.20 20.00
CA THR A 7 -18.80 34.52 21.30
C THR A 7 -18.96 32.99 21.24
N THR A 8 -19.82 32.47 20.36
CA THR A 8 -19.95 31.01 20.16
C THR A 8 -18.75 30.43 19.42
N ASN A 9 -18.18 31.19 18.46
CA ASN A 9 -16.98 30.83 17.73
C ASN A 9 -15.72 30.90 18.62
N ASP A 10 -15.62 31.93 19.46
CA ASP A 10 -14.47 32.12 20.37
C ASP A 10 -14.45 31.05 21.47
N LYS A 11 -15.62 30.66 22.02
CA LYS A 11 -15.71 29.58 23.00
C LYS A 11 -15.33 28.22 22.40
N TYR A 12 -15.82 27.94 21.19
CA TYR A 12 -15.45 26.73 20.46
C TYR A 12 -13.95 26.68 20.16
N ALA A 13 -13.35 27.81 19.76
CA ALA A 13 -11.92 27.90 19.52
C ALA A 13 -11.10 27.58 20.78
N ILE A 14 -11.48 28.13 21.93
CA ILE A 14 -10.80 27.87 23.21
C ILE A 14 -10.94 26.40 23.64
N GLU A 15 -12.14 25.82 23.54
CA GLU A 15 -12.36 24.40 23.86
C GLU A 15 -11.56 23.48 22.93
N PHE A 16 -11.44 23.84 21.66
CA PHE A 16 -10.64 23.11 20.67
C PHE A 16 -9.14 23.21 20.95
N GLU A 17 -8.63 24.40 21.28
CA GLU A 17 -7.24 24.62 21.70
C GLU A 17 -6.88 23.81 22.95
N GLN A 18 -7.76 23.79 23.96
CA GLN A 18 -7.57 22.98 25.17
C GLN A 18 -7.56 21.48 24.87
N LEU A 19 -8.40 21.01 23.95
CA LEU A 19 -8.41 19.61 23.53
C LEU A 19 -7.10 19.24 22.81
N ILE A 20 -6.63 20.10 21.91
CA ILE A 20 -5.34 19.93 21.23
C ILE A 20 -4.19 19.90 22.23
N GLU A 21 -4.16 20.81 23.20
CA GLU A 21 -3.11 20.87 24.22
C GLU A 21 -3.09 19.61 25.11
N GLN A 22 -4.27 19.08 25.46
CA GLN A 22 -4.38 17.81 26.15
C GLN A 22 -3.88 16.63 25.31
N GLU A 23 -4.24 16.58 24.01
CA GLU A 23 -3.73 15.56 23.08
C GLU A 23 -2.19 15.60 23.01
N TYR A 24 -1.59 16.79 22.84
CA TYR A 24 -0.14 16.95 22.82
C TYR A 24 0.53 16.51 24.12
N THR A 25 -0.04 16.88 25.27
CA THR A 25 0.52 16.53 26.58
C THR A 25 0.53 15.01 26.80
N LEU A 26 -0.55 14.32 26.43
CA LEU A 26 -0.65 12.86 26.53
C LEU A 26 0.38 12.20 25.59
N ARG A 27 0.44 12.66 24.35
CA ARG A 27 1.35 12.15 23.33
C ARG A 27 2.81 12.29 23.75
N ASP A 28 3.26 13.49 24.14
CA ASP A 28 4.65 13.74 24.53
C ASP A 28 5.06 12.90 25.76
N ARG A 29 4.09 12.59 26.63
CA ARG A 29 4.30 11.74 27.80
C ARG A 29 4.43 10.26 27.46
N PHE A 30 3.58 9.75 26.57
CA PHE A 30 3.43 8.30 26.35
C PHE A 30 4.14 7.78 25.10
N PHE A 31 4.31 8.61 24.07
CA PHE A 31 4.90 8.20 22.80
C PHE A 31 6.34 7.67 22.91
N PRO A 32 7.24 8.26 23.73
CA PRO A 32 8.59 7.70 23.88
C PRO A 32 8.59 6.26 24.41
N GLN A 33 7.71 5.95 25.36
CA GLN A 33 7.58 4.59 25.91
C GLN A 33 6.98 3.63 24.88
N PHE A 34 6.00 4.12 24.12
CA PHE A 34 5.42 3.37 23.01
C PHE A 34 6.47 3.05 21.94
N SER A 35 7.25 4.03 21.49
CA SER A 35 8.30 3.87 20.48
C SER A 35 9.40 2.89 20.92
N LEU A 36 9.82 2.95 22.18
CA LEU A 36 10.77 1.97 22.75
C LEU A 36 10.19 0.56 22.73
N LYS A 37 8.90 0.39 23.08
CA LYS A 37 8.24 -0.91 23.03
C LYS A 37 8.18 -1.46 21.60
N VAL A 38 7.81 -0.62 20.63
CA VAL A 38 7.78 -0.99 19.21
C VAL A 38 9.16 -1.44 18.72
N SER A 39 10.19 -0.65 19.02
CA SER A 39 11.57 -0.97 18.62
C SER A 39 12.03 -2.31 19.19
N HIS A 40 11.71 -2.60 20.46
CA HIS A 40 12.02 -3.89 21.07
C HIS A 40 11.30 -5.06 20.40
N LEU A 41 10.01 -4.90 20.07
CA LEU A 41 9.23 -5.94 19.40
C LEU A 41 9.73 -6.21 17.97
N LEU A 42 10.16 -5.16 17.25
CA LEU A 42 10.78 -5.30 15.92
C LEU A 42 12.10 -6.08 16.01
N MET A 43 12.96 -5.76 16.98
CA MET A 43 14.23 -6.48 17.19
C MET A 43 14.05 -7.96 17.53
N GLN A 44 12.97 -8.34 18.20
CA GLN A 44 12.68 -9.75 18.49
C GLN A 44 12.34 -10.54 17.22
N SER A 45 11.68 -9.89 16.25
CA SER A 45 11.30 -10.43 14.93
C SER A 45 10.53 -11.77 14.92
N ASP A 46 10.10 -12.28 16.07
CA ASP A 46 9.35 -13.54 16.17
C ASP A 46 7.84 -13.37 15.96
N LEU A 47 7.13 -14.49 15.76
CA LEU A 47 5.68 -14.46 15.49
C LEU A 47 4.89 -13.83 16.65
N LYS A 48 5.35 -13.97 17.90
CA LYS A 48 4.67 -13.40 19.06
C LYS A 48 4.84 -11.89 19.09
N SER A 49 6.05 -11.39 18.81
CA SER A 49 6.32 -9.95 18.76
C SER A 49 5.58 -9.27 17.61
N ARG A 50 5.50 -9.92 16.43
CA ARG A 50 4.70 -9.42 15.28
C ARG A 50 3.20 -9.33 15.60
N LYS A 51 2.65 -10.34 16.30
CA LYS A 51 1.24 -10.30 16.75
C LYS A 51 0.99 -9.18 17.76
N GLU A 52 1.93 -8.96 18.67
CA GLU A 52 1.84 -7.86 19.64
C GLU A 52 1.93 -6.49 18.96
N LEU A 53 2.79 -6.33 17.95
CA LEU A 53 2.83 -5.12 17.11
C LEU A 53 1.48 -4.84 16.46
N ILE A 54 0.88 -5.82 15.79
CA ILE A 54 -0.46 -5.67 15.19
C ILE A 54 -1.48 -5.23 16.26
N SER A 55 -1.46 -5.87 17.44
CA SER A 55 -2.40 -5.53 18.52
C SER A 55 -2.22 -4.09 19.02
N LEU A 56 -0.98 -3.59 19.10
CA LEU A 56 -0.70 -2.23 19.56
C LEU A 56 -1.23 -1.19 18.57
N TYR A 57 -1.08 -1.44 17.28
CA TYR A 57 -1.47 -0.52 16.22
C TYR A 57 -2.96 -0.62 15.83
N ASN A 58 -3.65 -1.67 16.27
CA ASN A 58 -5.11 -1.79 16.17
C ASN A 58 -5.86 -1.31 17.43
N ASP A 59 -5.14 -0.93 18.49
CA ASP A 59 -5.76 -0.38 19.69
C ASP A 59 -6.27 1.04 19.45
N ALA A 60 -7.57 1.26 19.66
CA ALA A 60 -8.23 2.53 19.38
C ALA A 60 -7.70 3.69 20.23
N ASN A 61 -7.21 3.44 21.45
CA ASN A 61 -6.63 4.50 22.28
C ASN A 61 -5.28 4.92 21.71
N ASN A 62 -4.43 3.96 21.35
CA ASN A 62 -3.14 4.25 20.72
C ASN A 62 -3.31 5.02 19.42
N ILE A 63 -4.25 4.60 18.56
CA ILE A 63 -4.57 5.33 17.33
C ILE A 63 -5.00 6.75 17.66
N ASN A 64 -5.92 6.95 18.59
CA ASN A 64 -6.42 8.30 18.89
C ASN A 64 -5.34 9.22 19.46
N ILE A 65 -4.44 8.70 20.30
CA ILE A 65 -3.38 9.49 20.94
C ILE A 65 -2.23 9.76 19.97
N PHE A 66 -1.87 8.80 19.09
CA PHE A 66 -0.65 8.86 18.27
C PHE A 66 -0.90 9.07 16.77
N LYS A 67 -2.15 9.23 16.31
CA LYS A 67 -2.52 9.46 14.88
C LYS A 67 -1.71 10.54 14.17
N ASN A 68 -1.26 11.56 14.90
CA ASN A 68 -0.51 12.70 14.35
C ASN A 68 1.02 12.51 14.42
N GLU A 69 1.52 11.41 14.99
CA GLU A 69 2.94 11.08 15.01
C GLU A 69 3.34 10.43 13.67
N PRO A 70 4.29 11.00 12.92
CA PRO A 70 4.72 10.46 11.63
C PRO A 70 5.19 9.01 11.74
N ASP A 71 6.04 8.72 12.72
CA ASP A 71 6.56 7.37 12.98
C ASP A 71 5.44 6.36 13.23
N PHE A 72 4.37 6.77 13.92
CA PHE A 72 3.19 5.93 14.12
C PHE A 72 2.48 5.69 12.79
N ALA A 73 2.23 6.72 11.99
CA ALA A 73 1.55 6.61 10.71
C ALA A 73 2.30 5.69 9.72
N TYR A 74 3.61 5.86 9.59
CA TYR A 74 4.44 5.02 8.72
C TYR A 74 4.46 3.56 9.18
N MET A 75 4.64 3.31 10.48
CA MET A 75 4.58 1.95 11.01
C MET A 75 3.19 1.32 10.87
N TYR A 76 2.13 2.11 11.01
CA TYR A 76 0.77 1.64 10.78
C TYR A 76 0.58 1.16 9.33
N ILE A 77 1.08 1.92 8.35
CA ILE A 77 1.11 1.52 6.94
C ILE A 77 1.91 0.22 6.75
N THR A 78 3.11 0.12 7.32
CA THR A 78 3.94 -1.09 7.26
C THR A 78 3.19 -2.32 7.79
N LEU A 79 2.47 -2.19 8.90
CA LEU A 79 1.70 -3.29 9.48
C LEU A 79 0.46 -3.66 8.67
N GLN A 80 -0.14 -2.73 7.94
CA GLN A 80 -1.18 -3.04 6.96
C GLN A 80 -0.61 -3.88 5.81
N VAL A 81 0.55 -3.50 5.26
CA VAL A 81 1.25 -4.28 4.23
C VAL A 81 1.54 -5.69 4.75
N TYR A 82 2.14 -5.80 5.93
CA TYR A 82 2.41 -7.08 6.59
C TYR A 82 1.15 -7.96 6.72
N SER A 83 0.03 -7.38 7.12
CA SER A 83 -1.23 -8.11 7.27
C SER A 83 -1.75 -8.64 5.92
N ILE A 84 -1.60 -7.86 4.85
CA ILE A 84 -1.98 -8.28 3.49
C ILE A 84 -1.05 -9.38 2.98
N GLU A 85 0.25 -9.27 3.23
CA GLU A 85 1.26 -10.26 2.83
C GLU A 85 1.01 -11.62 3.50
N ILE A 86 0.77 -11.64 4.81
CA ILE A 86 0.45 -12.87 5.55
C ILE A 86 -0.84 -13.51 5.05
N SER A 87 -1.89 -12.72 4.81
CA SER A 87 -3.17 -13.24 4.29
C SER A 87 -3.07 -13.74 2.84
N SER A 88 -2.11 -13.21 2.08
CA SER A 88 -1.81 -13.65 0.71
C SER A 88 -0.81 -14.81 0.64
N GLY A 89 -0.30 -15.27 1.78
CA GLY A 89 0.60 -16.43 1.87
C GLY A 89 2.07 -16.14 1.52
N TYR A 90 2.52 -14.88 1.61
CA TYR A 90 3.93 -14.55 1.43
C TYR A 90 4.78 -15.08 2.60
N ASN A 91 5.91 -15.71 2.26
CA ASN A 91 6.84 -16.26 3.25
C ASN A 91 7.83 -15.20 3.77
N HIS A 92 8.25 -14.29 2.89
CA HIS A 92 9.05 -13.11 3.23
C HIS A 92 8.12 -11.89 3.22
N THR A 93 8.21 -11.06 4.25
CA THR A 93 7.28 -9.95 4.48
C THR A 93 8.02 -8.63 4.64
N ILE A 94 7.31 -7.52 4.58
CA ILE A 94 7.90 -6.19 4.79
C ILE A 94 8.65 -6.10 6.13
N LEU A 95 8.16 -6.78 7.18
CA LEU A 95 8.84 -6.79 8.50
C LEU A 95 10.18 -7.54 8.51
N ASP A 96 10.50 -8.28 7.45
CA ASP A 96 11.79 -8.92 7.26
C ASP A 96 12.80 -8.02 6.51
N ALA A 97 12.33 -6.94 5.88
CA ALA A 97 13.15 -6.02 5.09
C ALA A 97 13.91 -4.98 5.93
N ALA A 98 13.45 -4.70 7.16
CA ALA A 98 13.99 -3.68 8.04
C ALA A 98 13.73 -3.98 9.52
N ASN A 99 14.49 -3.34 10.43
CA ASN A 99 14.46 -3.66 11.87
C ASN A 99 14.08 -2.48 12.78
N THR A 100 14.06 -1.25 12.25
CA THR A 100 13.72 -0.06 13.03
C THR A 100 12.59 0.73 12.37
N PRO A 101 11.78 1.47 13.14
CA PRO A 101 10.77 2.36 12.57
C PRO A 101 11.34 3.33 11.54
N HIS A 102 12.54 3.85 11.81
CA HIS A 102 13.22 4.79 10.91
C HIS A 102 13.55 4.15 9.55
N ASP A 103 14.01 2.91 9.53
CA ASP A 103 14.32 2.20 8.29
C ASP A 103 13.05 2.01 7.43
N PHE A 104 11.91 1.71 8.07
CA PHE A 104 10.62 1.61 7.37
C PHE A 104 10.17 2.94 6.77
N ILE A 105 10.38 4.05 7.49
CA ILE A 105 10.09 5.40 6.97
C ILE A 105 10.93 5.63 5.71
N GLN A 106 12.24 5.37 5.77
CA GLN A 106 13.13 5.53 4.62
C GLN A 106 12.69 4.66 3.43
N LEU A 107 12.32 3.40 3.68
CA LEU A 107 11.87 2.46 2.67
C LEU A 107 10.59 2.97 1.97
N ILE A 108 9.62 3.45 2.74
CA ILE A 108 8.37 4.01 2.21
C ILE A 108 8.64 5.31 1.44
N GLU A 109 9.42 6.23 1.98
CA GLU A 109 9.72 7.53 1.35
C GLU A 109 10.50 7.36 0.04
N GLN A 110 11.46 6.43 0.02
CA GLN A 110 12.22 6.12 -1.18
C GLN A 110 11.33 5.52 -2.27
N ALA A 111 10.44 4.59 -1.92
CA ALA A 111 9.46 4.04 -2.86
C ALA A 111 8.53 5.12 -3.42
N LYS A 112 8.01 6.01 -2.55
CA LYS A 112 7.18 7.16 -2.98
C LYS A 112 7.91 8.05 -3.97
N LEU A 113 9.18 8.36 -3.70
CA LEU A 113 9.99 9.20 -4.56
C LEU A 113 10.17 8.58 -5.95
N PHE A 114 10.45 7.28 -6.04
CA PHE A 114 10.54 6.58 -7.32
C PHE A 114 9.22 6.64 -8.09
N LEU A 115 8.12 6.31 -7.43
CA LEU A 115 6.79 6.33 -8.04
C LEU A 115 6.41 7.73 -8.53
N TRP A 116 6.69 8.80 -7.77
CA TRP A 116 6.46 10.18 -8.22
C TRP A 116 7.29 10.55 -9.44
N ARG A 117 8.56 10.16 -9.49
CA ARG A 117 9.42 10.42 -10.67
C ARG A 117 8.93 9.66 -11.90
N ILE A 118 8.42 8.45 -11.71
CA ILE A 118 7.82 7.65 -12.79
C ILE A 118 6.55 8.32 -13.32
N GLU A 119 5.65 8.77 -12.42
CA GLU A 119 4.38 9.40 -12.82
C GLU A 119 4.59 10.74 -13.53
N PHE A 120 5.32 11.66 -12.89
CA PHE A 120 5.33 13.07 -13.28
C PHE A 120 6.51 13.47 -14.17
N VAL A 121 7.62 12.72 -14.11
CA VAL A 121 8.85 13.05 -14.85
C VAL A 121 9.14 12.02 -15.95
N ASN A 122 8.56 10.82 -15.87
CA ASN A 122 8.82 9.69 -16.75
C ASN A 122 10.33 9.39 -16.89
N ASP A 123 11.01 9.38 -15.75
CA ASP A 123 12.45 9.23 -15.65
C ASP A 123 12.88 7.75 -15.72
N GLU A 124 13.52 7.33 -16.81
CA GLU A 124 13.98 5.94 -17.04
C GLU A 124 14.91 5.43 -15.93
N ASP A 125 15.79 6.29 -15.40
CA ASP A 125 16.68 5.93 -14.30
C ASP A 125 15.90 5.55 -13.04
N SER A 126 14.78 6.23 -12.77
CA SER A 126 13.91 5.92 -11.64
C SER A 126 13.13 4.62 -11.83
N GLN A 127 12.82 4.25 -13.08
CA GLN A 127 12.18 2.96 -13.39
C GLN A 127 13.10 1.80 -13.05
N ASN A 128 14.36 1.86 -13.51
CA ASN A 128 15.38 0.86 -13.18
C ASN A 128 15.68 0.83 -11.68
N SER A 129 15.80 2.01 -11.06
CA SER A 129 16.04 2.12 -9.62
C SER A 129 14.90 1.50 -8.79
N LEU A 130 13.65 1.64 -9.22
CA LEU A 130 12.50 1.00 -8.55
C LEU A 130 12.62 -0.53 -8.61
N VAL A 131 12.94 -1.09 -9.77
CA VAL A 131 13.08 -2.53 -9.96
C VAL A 131 14.22 -3.09 -9.10
N ASP A 132 15.37 -2.43 -9.11
CA ASP A 132 16.52 -2.83 -8.29
C ASP A 132 16.21 -2.72 -6.79
N PHE A 133 15.50 -1.66 -6.39
CA PHE A 133 15.05 -1.47 -5.02
C PHE A 133 14.11 -2.59 -4.55
N ILE A 134 13.11 -2.94 -5.36
CA ILE A 134 12.19 -4.05 -5.05
C ILE A 134 12.95 -5.36 -4.87
N LYS A 135 13.90 -5.66 -5.77
CA LYS A 135 14.70 -6.89 -5.71
C LYS A 135 15.65 -6.89 -4.50
N ALA A 136 16.24 -5.75 -4.16
CA ALA A 136 17.22 -5.64 -3.08
C ALA A 136 16.58 -5.88 -1.70
N TYR A 137 15.34 -5.44 -1.50
CA TYR A 137 14.60 -5.58 -0.24
C TYR A 137 13.55 -6.70 -0.26
N ASP A 138 13.51 -7.52 -1.33
CA ASP A 138 12.52 -8.59 -1.56
C ASP A 138 11.08 -8.13 -1.26
N LEU A 139 10.73 -6.95 -1.78
CA LEU A 139 9.43 -6.33 -1.52
C LEU A 139 8.32 -7.08 -2.24
N SER A 140 7.11 -7.03 -1.69
CA SER A 140 5.93 -7.60 -2.32
C SER A 140 5.20 -6.58 -3.22
N PRO A 141 4.38 -7.03 -4.19
CA PRO A 141 3.47 -6.15 -4.91
C PRO A 141 2.48 -5.42 -3.99
N CYS A 142 2.10 -6.05 -2.86
CA CYS A 142 1.21 -5.47 -1.85
C CYS A 142 1.79 -4.17 -1.28
N PHE A 143 3.11 -4.13 -1.09
CA PHE A 143 3.81 -2.92 -0.67
C PHE A 143 3.62 -1.79 -1.69
N ILE A 144 3.93 -2.01 -2.96
CA ILE A 144 3.81 -1.00 -4.02
C ILE A 144 2.37 -0.50 -4.15
N ILE A 145 1.39 -1.40 -4.16
CA ILE A 145 -0.04 -1.04 -4.22
C ILE A 145 -0.43 -0.18 -3.02
N LYS A 146 0.00 -0.55 -1.81
CA LYS A 146 -0.29 0.25 -0.62
C LYS A 146 0.31 1.66 -0.71
N ILE A 147 1.52 1.80 -1.26
CA ILE A 147 2.14 3.11 -1.45
C ILE A 147 1.33 3.96 -2.45
N ILE A 148 0.81 3.34 -3.51
CA ILE A 148 -0.06 4.00 -4.48
C ILE A 148 -1.36 4.45 -3.81
N GLU A 149 -1.99 3.62 -2.97
CA GLU A 149 -3.24 3.95 -2.28
C GLU A 149 -3.12 5.14 -1.30
N ILE A 150 -2.03 5.20 -0.54
CA ILE A 150 -1.85 6.23 0.50
C ILE A 150 -1.31 7.55 -0.06
N SER A 151 -0.85 7.53 -1.31
CA SER A 151 -0.22 8.67 -1.95
C SER A 151 -1.15 9.13 -3.06
N SER A 152 -1.29 10.44 -3.27
CA SER A 152 -2.27 10.99 -4.21
C SER A 152 -1.85 10.82 -5.69
N PHE A 153 -1.55 9.60 -6.13
CA PHE A 153 -1.27 9.24 -7.51
C PHE A 153 -2.54 9.29 -8.37
N THR A 154 -2.38 9.59 -9.65
CA THR A 154 -3.44 9.48 -10.66
C THR A 154 -3.52 8.05 -11.20
N SER A 155 -4.57 7.75 -11.98
CA SER A 155 -4.70 6.46 -12.67
C SER A 155 -3.58 6.19 -13.68
N ASP A 156 -2.79 7.20 -14.06
CA ASP A 156 -1.75 7.09 -15.07
C ASP A 156 -0.50 6.34 -14.57
N ILE A 157 -0.35 6.17 -13.25
CA ILE A 157 0.76 5.38 -12.70
C ILE A 157 0.62 3.88 -13.04
N PHE A 158 -0.61 3.36 -13.13
CA PHE A 158 -0.83 1.92 -13.31
C PHE A 158 -0.30 1.41 -14.66
N PRO A 159 -0.66 2.01 -15.83
CA PRO A 159 -0.10 1.59 -17.11
C PRO A 159 1.43 1.64 -17.14
N ARG A 160 2.03 2.70 -16.58
CA ARG A 160 3.50 2.85 -16.54
C ARG A 160 4.17 1.72 -15.74
N LEU A 161 3.61 1.38 -14.58
CA LEU A 161 4.13 0.28 -13.77
C LEU A 161 3.96 -1.07 -14.46
N ILE A 162 2.85 -1.29 -15.17
CA ILE A 162 2.62 -2.51 -15.95
C ILE A 162 3.71 -2.67 -17.01
N ASP A 163 4.01 -1.61 -17.76
CA ASP A 163 5.07 -1.62 -18.78
C ASP A 163 6.44 -1.93 -18.14
N ILE A 164 6.80 -1.23 -17.06
CA ILE A 164 8.08 -1.44 -16.35
C ILE A 164 8.22 -2.88 -15.86
N PHE A 165 7.17 -3.44 -15.24
CA PHE A 165 7.22 -4.80 -14.71
C PHE A 165 7.19 -5.87 -15.80
N SER A 166 6.48 -5.63 -16.90
CA SER A 166 6.47 -6.51 -18.07
C SER A 166 7.85 -6.59 -18.72
N GLU A 167 8.49 -5.44 -18.97
CA GLU A 167 9.85 -5.35 -19.54
C GLU A 167 10.91 -6.03 -18.66
N ASN A 168 10.71 -6.01 -17.33
CA ASN A 168 11.60 -6.62 -16.36
C ASN A 168 11.25 -8.07 -15.97
N ASN A 169 10.27 -8.70 -16.65
CA ASN A 169 9.77 -10.05 -16.37
C ASN A 169 9.26 -10.25 -14.93
N MET A 170 8.75 -9.20 -14.29
CA MET A 170 8.18 -9.22 -12.94
C MET A 170 6.67 -9.52 -13.00
N LEU A 171 6.30 -10.68 -13.56
CA LEU A 171 4.91 -11.05 -13.87
C LEU A 171 3.96 -11.02 -12.66
N ILE A 172 4.46 -11.33 -11.47
CA ILE A 172 3.66 -11.28 -10.24
C ILE A 172 3.26 -9.82 -9.93
N PHE A 173 4.20 -8.88 -10.09
CA PHE A 173 3.92 -7.46 -9.91
C PHE A 173 2.96 -6.94 -10.97
N GLU A 174 3.21 -7.26 -12.24
CA GLU A 174 2.34 -6.93 -13.36
C GLU A 174 0.89 -7.36 -13.08
N PHE A 175 0.68 -8.62 -12.69
CA PHE A 175 -0.63 -9.15 -12.36
C PHE A 175 -1.31 -8.38 -11.22
N HIS A 176 -0.60 -8.11 -10.13
CA HIS A 176 -1.16 -7.44 -8.97
C HIS A 176 -1.50 -5.97 -9.25
N ILE A 177 -0.68 -5.27 -10.02
CA ILE A 177 -0.95 -3.89 -10.45
C ILE A 177 -2.15 -3.84 -11.40
N LEU A 178 -2.25 -4.76 -12.36
CA LEU A 178 -3.42 -4.89 -13.23
C LEU A 178 -4.70 -5.15 -12.43
N LYS A 179 -4.62 -6.01 -11.42
CA LYS A 179 -5.74 -6.30 -10.54
C LYS A 179 -6.19 -5.05 -9.79
N ALA A 180 -5.26 -4.30 -9.21
CA ALA A 180 -5.56 -3.04 -8.52
C ALA A 180 -6.15 -1.99 -9.48
N MET A 181 -5.64 -1.90 -10.70
CA MET A 181 -6.20 -1.03 -11.75
C MET A 181 -7.64 -1.42 -12.10
N ASN A 182 -7.93 -2.71 -12.25
CA ASN A 182 -9.28 -3.20 -12.55
C ASN A 182 -10.26 -2.97 -11.39
N GLU A 183 -9.79 -2.97 -10.14
CA GLU A 183 -10.63 -2.64 -8.98
C GLU A 183 -11.02 -1.15 -8.95
N LEU A 184 -10.15 -0.26 -9.43
CA LEU A 184 -10.41 1.19 -9.50
C LEU A 184 -11.25 1.60 -10.71
N THR A 185 -10.94 1.04 -11.88
CA THR A 185 -11.68 1.27 -13.13
C THR A 185 -12.08 -0.05 -13.76
N PRO A 186 -13.19 -0.66 -13.32
CA PRO A 186 -13.60 -1.98 -13.79
C PRO A 186 -13.96 -2.00 -15.27
N GLY A 187 -13.61 -3.10 -15.94
CA GLY A 187 -14.35 -3.55 -17.13
C GLY A 187 -13.80 -3.08 -18.47
N THR A 188 -12.52 -2.73 -18.58
CA THR A 188 -11.87 -2.65 -19.90
C THR A 188 -11.53 -4.06 -20.38
N GLU A 189 -11.94 -4.40 -21.60
CA GLU A 189 -11.70 -5.71 -22.21
C GLU A 189 -10.21 -6.07 -22.17
N ASP A 190 -9.34 -5.11 -22.48
CA ASP A 190 -7.89 -5.30 -22.55
C ASP A 190 -7.29 -5.72 -21.21
N VAL A 191 -7.71 -5.08 -20.11
CA VAL A 191 -7.20 -5.40 -18.76
C VAL A 191 -7.69 -6.77 -18.32
N LEU A 192 -8.97 -7.10 -18.55
CA LEU A 192 -9.52 -8.42 -18.23
C LEU A 192 -8.87 -9.53 -19.07
N CYS A 193 -8.59 -9.28 -20.34
CA CYS A 193 -7.86 -10.18 -21.22
C CYS A 193 -6.42 -10.41 -20.75
N LEU A 194 -5.72 -9.36 -20.33
CA LEU A 194 -4.36 -9.47 -19.83
C LEU A 194 -4.31 -10.24 -18.50
N LEU A 195 -5.23 -9.94 -17.56
CA LEU A 195 -5.41 -10.69 -16.32
C LEU A 195 -5.71 -12.18 -16.57
N ALA A 196 -6.58 -12.48 -17.54
CA ALA A 196 -6.89 -13.85 -17.92
C ALA A 196 -5.67 -14.57 -18.51
N SER A 197 -4.90 -13.88 -19.37
CA SER A 197 -3.69 -14.43 -19.99
C SER A 197 -2.61 -14.73 -18.95
N LEU A 198 -2.36 -13.80 -18.02
CA LEU A 198 -1.41 -14.01 -16.92
C LEU A 198 -1.87 -15.15 -15.99
N SER A 199 -3.16 -15.22 -15.67
CA SER A 199 -3.74 -16.30 -14.86
C SER A 199 -3.62 -17.67 -15.53
N ALA A 200 -3.86 -17.74 -16.84
CA ALA A 200 -3.72 -18.96 -17.61
C ALA A 200 -2.25 -19.42 -17.69
N ASN A 201 -1.31 -18.48 -17.84
CA ASN A 201 0.13 -18.76 -17.88
C ASN A 201 0.65 -19.41 -16.58
N ILE A 202 0.06 -19.06 -15.43
CA ILE A 202 0.40 -19.67 -14.13
C ILE A 202 -0.45 -20.93 -13.83
N GLY A 203 -1.22 -21.43 -14.80
CA GLY A 203 -2.03 -22.65 -14.68
C GLY A 203 -3.37 -22.47 -13.96
N ARG A 204 -3.77 -21.23 -13.64
CA ARG A 204 -5.05 -20.90 -12.99
C ARG A 204 -6.13 -20.59 -14.01
N LEU A 205 -6.55 -21.65 -14.73
CA LEU A 205 -7.60 -21.57 -15.76
C LEU A 205 -8.97 -21.20 -15.19
N ASP A 206 -9.22 -21.53 -13.91
CA ASP A 206 -10.39 -21.10 -13.13
C ASP A 206 -10.49 -19.57 -13.10
N LEU A 207 -9.43 -18.91 -12.62
CA LEU A 207 -9.37 -17.45 -12.54
C LEU A 207 -9.41 -16.80 -13.92
N ALA A 208 -8.74 -17.41 -14.90
CA ALA A 208 -8.77 -16.91 -16.28
C ALA A 208 -10.19 -16.89 -16.85
N SER A 209 -10.97 -17.96 -16.64
CA SER A 209 -12.37 -18.01 -17.06
C SER A 209 -13.23 -16.95 -16.36
N ASP A 210 -13.04 -16.78 -15.04
CA ASP A 210 -13.77 -15.78 -14.25
C ASP A 210 -13.53 -14.36 -14.77
N TYR A 211 -12.30 -14.01 -15.14
CA TYR A 211 -12.00 -12.70 -15.73
C TYR A 211 -12.64 -12.52 -17.11
N LEU A 212 -12.57 -13.54 -17.98
CA LEU A 212 -13.21 -13.49 -19.31
C LEU A 212 -14.74 -13.42 -19.22
N SER A 213 -15.34 -13.96 -18.15
CA SER A 213 -16.79 -13.92 -17.94
C SER A 213 -17.31 -12.50 -17.61
N GLN A 214 -16.45 -11.63 -17.10
CA GLN A 214 -16.79 -10.23 -16.77
C GLN A 214 -16.89 -9.36 -18.03
N ILE A 215 -16.40 -9.83 -19.19
CA ILE A 215 -16.41 -9.11 -20.45
C ILE A 215 -17.81 -9.16 -21.06
N THR A 216 -18.52 -8.02 -21.06
CA THR A 216 -19.89 -7.92 -21.58
C THR A 216 -19.95 -7.97 -23.11
N TYR A 217 -18.92 -7.43 -23.78
CA TYR A 217 -18.83 -7.40 -25.25
C TYR A 217 -17.48 -7.96 -25.70
N PRO A 218 -17.38 -9.28 -25.92
CA PRO A 218 -16.14 -9.93 -26.36
C PRO A 218 -15.69 -9.43 -27.74
N GLY A 219 -14.47 -8.89 -27.80
CA GLY A 219 -13.77 -8.57 -29.03
C GLY A 219 -12.86 -9.69 -29.51
N THR A 220 -12.01 -9.37 -30.48
CA THR A 220 -11.08 -10.33 -31.10
C THR A 220 -10.02 -10.85 -30.13
N THR A 221 -9.60 -10.02 -29.17
CA THR A 221 -8.62 -10.37 -28.14
C THR A 221 -9.17 -11.42 -27.19
N THR A 222 -10.41 -11.23 -26.72
CA THR A 222 -11.12 -12.20 -25.85
C THR A 222 -11.21 -13.58 -26.51
N GLU A 223 -11.68 -13.62 -27.77
CA GLU A 223 -11.83 -14.88 -28.52
C GLU A 223 -10.49 -15.58 -28.78
N ARG A 224 -9.42 -14.80 -29.00
CA ARG A 224 -8.06 -15.36 -29.16
C ARG A 224 -7.61 -16.07 -27.90
N ILE A 225 -7.83 -15.48 -26.72
CA ILE A 225 -7.43 -16.06 -25.43
C ILE A 225 -8.23 -17.32 -25.13
N ARG A 226 -9.56 -17.29 -25.33
CA ARG A 226 -10.43 -18.48 -25.22
C ARG A 226 -9.91 -19.64 -26.05
N LYS A 227 -9.58 -19.38 -27.31
CA LYS A 227 -9.05 -20.39 -28.22
C LYS A 227 -7.65 -20.89 -27.83
N GLN A 228 -6.79 -20.00 -27.33
CA GLN A 228 -5.42 -20.34 -26.94
C GLN A 228 -5.37 -21.26 -25.72
N TYR A 229 -6.23 -21.02 -24.73
CA TYR A 229 -6.23 -21.75 -23.46
C TYR A 229 -7.38 -22.75 -23.29
N GLY A 230 -8.29 -22.84 -24.27
CA GLY A 230 -9.43 -23.75 -24.24
C GLY A 230 -10.51 -23.37 -23.21
N LEU A 231 -10.74 -22.06 -23.04
CA LEU A 231 -11.67 -21.45 -22.07
C LEU A 231 -13.00 -21.04 -22.71
#